data_AF-W4UPA5-F1
#
_entry.id   AF-W4UPA5-F1
#
_cell.length_a   1.000
_cell.length_b   1.000
_cell.length_c   1.000
_cell.angle_alpha   90.00
_cell.angle_beta   90.00
_cell.angle_gamma   90.00
#
_symmetry.space_group_name_H-M   'P 1'
#
loop_
_entity.id
_entity.type
_entity.pdbx_description
1 polymer ?
#
loop_
_entity_poly.entity_id
_entity_poly.type
_entity_poly.pdbx_seq_one_letter_code
_entity_poly.pdbx_strand_id
1 'polypeptide(L)'
;MKVKKTIYTAAGVILLSLSACSDFLDPKSQSEYVPQNANALQEMLLGSAYPKPKDNLDLLAYMDFFSDDIQLHKTDYEFDNNFAYRTEALKAIFTWQPDLFFTCEKTGYGTHNVWESCYKYILGANAALDYIHDVSGTEAEKDYVQAQALGLRGFYYYLLVNHFGAPYNYNKNALGVPLKLTSNLVSEDQILMTRNTVEEVYTQILLDLDEAERLFHSLSKDKQYQPNYMINLPMIELLKSRIFLYMENWEDAAIYANKVINDWNFSLVDLNSIPEATVTNPYYNFTSHKSSEVIWLYGRIADLTVHYNGVNVVKTGDVIYYRAAFNASDNLLNSFQQGDLRKDKYIIKEYDKQESKFLDSYTPFAKYNISAIGAPNGDENFALAFRLSEAYLNLAEASAHNKAEGVALEAIRALLVKRYKPVDYIEPSGLTGDALIAFIQEERRKELCFEGHRWFDLRRYGMPQFSREWQDNIYTLRHNDKSYTMPIPEEVLRKNKKLEQNPLAPQRED
;
A
#
# COMPACT_ATOMS: atom_id res chain seq x y z
N MET A 1 19.28 87.84 -7.16
CA MET A 1 19.91 87.29 -5.94
C MET A 1 18.80 86.94 -4.94
N LYS A 2 17.96 85.92 -5.09
CA LYS A 2 18.05 84.64 -5.82
C LYS A 2 19.19 83.74 -5.35
N VAL A 3 18.80 82.55 -4.89
CA VAL A 3 19.59 81.30 -4.84
C VAL A 3 20.69 81.22 -3.77
N LYS A 4 20.37 81.09 -2.47
CA LYS A 4 21.28 80.38 -1.51
C LYS A 4 20.63 79.72 -0.29
N LYS A 5 19.35 79.96 0.04
CA LYS A 5 18.71 79.34 1.23
C LYS A 5 17.74 78.18 0.98
N THR A 6 17.36 77.92 -0.28
CA THR A 6 16.43 76.81 -0.62
C THR A 6 17.14 75.51 -1.02
N ILE A 7 18.47 75.49 -1.11
CA ILE A 7 19.23 74.31 -1.56
C ILE A 7 19.59 73.36 -0.40
N TYR A 8 19.69 73.86 0.84
CA TYR A 8 20.07 72.99 1.97
C TYR A 8 18.89 72.25 2.61
N THR A 9 17.64 72.64 2.34
CA THR A 9 16.45 71.91 2.82
C THR A 9 15.98 70.86 1.82
N ALA A 10 16.24 71.04 0.53
CA ALA A 10 15.93 70.04 -0.51
C ALA A 10 16.98 68.93 -0.59
N ALA A 11 18.24 69.19 -0.20
CA ALA A 11 19.29 68.16 -0.17
C ALA A 11 19.22 67.25 1.07
N GLY A 12 18.60 67.69 2.17
CA GLY A 12 18.44 66.89 3.40
C GLY A 12 17.24 65.94 3.38
N VAL A 13 16.25 66.16 2.51
CA VAL A 13 15.05 65.31 2.40
C VAL A 13 15.16 64.28 1.27
N ILE A 14 16.07 64.49 0.31
CA ILE A 14 16.33 63.53 -0.78
C ILE A 14 17.40 62.49 -0.40
N LEU A 15 18.17 62.71 0.66
CA LEU A 15 19.19 61.75 1.15
C LEU A 15 18.68 60.76 2.21
N LEU A 16 17.40 60.81 2.59
CA LEU A 16 16.76 59.87 3.51
C LEU A 16 15.80 58.89 2.82
N SER A 17 15.69 58.93 1.49
CA SER A 17 14.78 58.07 0.71
C SER A 17 15.48 56.97 -0.10
N LEU A 18 16.79 56.74 0.10
CA LEU A 18 17.55 55.70 -0.62
C LEU A 18 18.16 54.60 0.28
N SER A 19 17.77 54.51 1.55
CA SER A 19 17.87 53.23 2.25
C SER A 19 16.66 52.38 1.87
N ALA A 20 16.69 51.84 0.64
CA ALA A 20 15.81 50.77 0.23
C ALA A 20 16.08 49.57 1.15
N CYS A 21 15.18 49.33 2.11
CA CYS A 21 15.00 47.99 2.65
C CYS A 21 14.51 47.13 1.47
N SER A 22 15.41 46.36 0.87
CA SER A 22 15.08 45.36 -0.16
C SER A 22 14.16 44.25 0.34
N ASP A 23 13.96 44.15 1.66
CA ASP A 23 13.29 43.01 2.30
C ASP A 23 11.84 43.31 2.75
N PHE A 24 11.29 44.47 2.44
CA PHE A 24 10.01 44.92 3.02
C PHE A 24 8.76 44.68 2.15
N LEU A 25 8.90 44.10 0.96
CA LEU A 25 7.76 43.82 0.06
C LEU A 25 7.74 42.41 -0.53
N ASP A 26 8.37 41.43 0.13
CA ASP A 26 7.93 40.05 -0.06
C ASP A 26 6.75 39.81 0.88
N PRO A 27 5.58 39.41 0.38
CA PRO A 27 4.54 38.88 1.23
C PRO A 27 5.09 37.58 1.82
N LYS A 28 5.78 37.66 2.96
CA LYS A 28 6.05 36.50 3.79
C LYS A 28 4.70 36.02 4.28
N SER A 29 4.13 35.06 3.55
CA SER A 29 3.15 34.12 4.06
C SER A 29 3.65 33.70 5.45
N GLN A 30 2.96 34.11 6.52
CA GLN A 30 3.37 33.84 7.90
C GLN A 30 3.24 32.35 8.28
N SER A 31 3.09 31.44 7.31
CA SER A 31 2.95 30.00 7.53
C SER A 31 3.89 29.11 6.70
N GLU A 32 4.75 29.65 5.83
CA GLU A 32 5.72 28.82 5.10
C GLU A 32 6.97 28.57 5.94
N TYR A 33 7.00 27.42 6.61
CA TYR A 33 8.23 26.90 7.21
C TYR A 33 9.20 26.53 6.08
N VAL A 34 10.25 27.33 5.91
CA VAL A 34 11.34 27.01 5.00
C VAL A 34 12.43 26.27 5.77
N PRO A 35 12.71 25.00 5.47
CA PRO A 35 13.74 24.23 6.17
C PRO A 35 15.11 24.88 5.93
N GLN A 36 15.90 25.08 7.00
CA GLN A 36 17.22 25.75 6.89
C GLN A 36 18.40 24.78 6.87
N ASN A 37 18.20 23.55 7.33
CA ASN A 37 19.23 22.51 7.36
C ASN A 37 18.63 21.14 7.02
N ALA A 38 19.49 20.16 6.74
CA ALA A 38 19.10 18.81 6.36
C ALA A 38 18.19 18.13 7.41
N ASN A 39 18.43 18.34 8.71
CA ASN A 39 17.58 17.78 9.76
C ASN A 39 16.17 18.40 9.73
N ALA A 40 16.07 19.72 9.58
CA ALA A 40 14.79 20.42 9.39
C ALA A 40 14.04 19.93 8.14
N LEU A 41 14.78 19.67 7.06
CA LEU A 41 14.21 19.12 5.82
C LEU A 41 13.74 17.67 6.02
N GLN A 42 14.45 16.87 6.82
CA GLN A 42 14.02 15.53 7.20
C GLN A 42 12.70 15.57 7.99
N GLU A 43 12.57 16.46 8.97
CA GLU A 43 11.32 16.62 9.73
C GLU A 43 10.15 17.03 8.82
N MET A 44 10.41 17.90 7.84
CA MET A 44 9.41 18.23 6.80
C MET A 44 9.01 16.98 6.00
N LEU A 45 9.98 16.16 5.58
CA LEU A 45 9.72 14.90 4.87
C LEU A 45 8.88 13.94 5.73
N LEU A 46 9.22 13.76 7.01
CA LEU A 46 8.45 12.98 8.00
C LEU A 46 7.03 13.53 8.19
N GLY A 47 6.87 14.85 8.10
CA GLY A 47 5.57 15.53 8.18
C GLY A 47 4.68 15.29 6.97
N SER A 48 5.25 15.28 5.77
CA SER A 48 4.51 15.48 4.51
C SER A 48 4.52 14.29 3.56
N ALA A 49 5.49 13.39 3.66
CA ALA A 49 5.70 12.30 2.70
C ALA A 49 5.61 10.90 3.33
N TYR A 50 5.66 10.77 4.65
CA TYR A 50 5.55 9.48 5.33
C TYR A 50 4.10 9.16 5.70
N PRO A 51 3.60 7.94 5.40
CA PRO A 51 2.24 7.56 5.75
C PRO A 51 2.19 7.14 7.22
N LYS A 52 1.24 7.71 7.98
CA LYS A 52 1.11 7.47 9.43
C LYS A 52 -0.16 6.69 9.77
N PRO A 53 -0.20 5.99 10.91
CA PRO A 53 -1.39 5.23 11.34
C PRO A 53 -2.66 6.08 11.49
N LYS A 54 -2.49 7.39 11.78
CA LYS A 54 -3.57 8.36 11.99
C LYS A 54 -3.86 9.23 10.77
N ASP A 55 -3.13 9.05 9.66
CA ASP A 55 -3.37 9.87 8.48
C ASP A 55 -4.72 9.54 7.85
N ASN A 56 -5.40 10.55 7.33
CA ASN A 56 -6.64 10.34 6.57
C ASN A 56 -6.38 10.19 5.07
N LEU A 57 -5.39 9.37 4.71
CA LEU A 57 -4.93 9.15 3.34
C LEU A 57 -4.74 7.65 3.10
N ASP A 58 -5.64 7.06 2.33
CA ASP A 58 -5.61 5.62 2.03
C ASP A 58 -4.62 5.28 0.92
N LEU A 59 -3.86 4.18 1.10
CA LEU A 59 -2.89 3.69 0.12
C LEU A 59 -3.31 2.40 -0.60
N LEU A 60 -4.04 1.51 0.08
CA LEU A 60 -4.44 0.18 -0.43
C LEU A 60 -5.94 -0.09 -0.31
N ALA A 61 -6.77 0.96 -0.23
CA ALA A 61 -8.21 0.80 -0.20
C ALA A 61 -8.70 -0.04 -1.38
N TYR A 62 -9.80 -0.78 -1.17
CA TYR A 62 -10.45 -1.67 -2.16
C TYR A 62 -9.70 -2.96 -2.56
N MET A 63 -8.40 -3.10 -2.30
CA MET A 63 -7.59 -4.21 -2.85
C MET A 63 -8.15 -5.59 -2.52
N ASP A 64 -8.40 -5.88 -1.25
CA ASP A 64 -8.99 -7.15 -0.83
C ASP A 64 -10.41 -7.32 -1.36
N PHE A 65 -11.17 -6.22 -1.47
CA PHE A 65 -12.51 -6.21 -2.06
C PHE A 65 -12.54 -6.58 -3.54
N PHE A 66 -11.46 -6.35 -4.27
CA PHE A 66 -11.36 -6.78 -5.65
C PHE A 66 -10.85 -8.22 -5.80
N SER A 67 -10.30 -8.82 -4.75
CA SER A 67 -9.68 -10.15 -4.78
C SER A 67 -10.65 -11.31 -4.50
N ASP A 68 -10.25 -12.55 -4.80
CA ASP A 68 -10.98 -13.78 -4.47
C ASP A 68 -10.82 -14.27 -3.02
N ASP A 69 -10.20 -13.47 -2.14
CA ASP A 69 -9.97 -13.81 -0.72
C ASP A 69 -11.12 -13.43 0.21
N ILE A 70 -12.13 -12.71 -0.30
CA ILE A 70 -13.32 -12.35 0.46
C ILE A 70 -14.60 -12.81 -0.25
N GLN A 71 -15.62 -13.11 0.53
CA GLN A 71 -16.96 -13.45 0.04
C GLN A 71 -18.04 -12.70 0.84
N LEU A 72 -19.23 -12.57 0.23
CA LEU A 72 -20.42 -12.16 0.98
C LEU A 72 -20.77 -13.28 1.97
N HIS A 73 -21.03 -12.89 3.21
CA HIS A 73 -21.29 -13.84 4.28
C HIS A 73 -22.60 -14.59 4.05
N LYS A 74 -22.52 -15.90 3.87
CA LYS A 74 -23.67 -16.79 3.65
C LYS A 74 -24.36 -17.09 4.98
N THR A 75 -25.31 -16.24 5.37
CA THR A 75 -26.08 -16.36 6.61
C THR A 75 -27.56 -16.16 6.35
N ASP A 76 -28.42 -16.65 7.24
CA ASP A 76 -29.86 -16.33 7.25
C ASP A 76 -30.16 -14.88 7.71
N TYR A 77 -29.14 -14.03 7.82
CA TYR A 77 -29.26 -12.62 8.21
C TYR A 77 -29.39 -11.77 6.96
N GLU A 78 -30.15 -10.70 7.04
CA GLU A 78 -30.32 -9.73 5.95
C GLU A 78 -29.50 -8.48 6.20
N PHE A 79 -29.17 -7.72 5.16
CA PHE A 79 -28.59 -6.40 5.35
C PHE A 79 -29.53 -5.52 6.18
N ASP A 80 -29.00 -4.85 7.20
CA ASP A 80 -29.79 -3.90 7.98
C ASP A 80 -30.23 -2.72 7.08
N ASN A 81 -31.54 -2.49 7.01
CA ASN A 81 -32.16 -1.44 6.21
C ASN A 81 -31.62 -0.04 6.52
N ASN A 82 -31.12 0.20 7.75
CA ASN A 82 -30.47 1.46 8.11
C ASN A 82 -29.17 1.72 7.33
N PHE A 83 -28.62 0.69 6.67
CA PHE A 83 -27.41 0.73 5.87
C PHE A 83 -27.66 0.48 4.37
N ALA A 84 -28.90 0.64 3.87
CA ALA A 84 -29.23 0.42 2.45
C ALA A 84 -28.32 1.19 1.47
N TYR A 85 -27.96 2.44 1.79
CA TYR A 85 -27.01 3.23 1.00
C TYR A 85 -25.62 2.57 0.93
N ARG A 86 -25.16 1.94 2.01
CA ARG A 86 -23.91 1.17 2.02
C ARG A 86 -24.03 -0.09 1.21
N THR A 87 -25.17 -0.78 1.28
CA THR A 87 -25.41 -2.02 0.53
C THR A 87 -25.26 -1.80 -0.97
N GLU A 88 -25.82 -0.71 -1.52
CA GLU A 88 -25.67 -0.34 -2.94
C GLU A 88 -24.19 -0.07 -3.30
N ALA A 89 -23.47 0.71 -2.48
CA ALA A 89 -22.05 0.99 -2.71
C ALA A 89 -21.16 -0.26 -2.60
N LEU A 90 -21.37 -1.08 -1.57
CA LEU A 90 -20.62 -2.31 -1.34
C LEU A 90 -20.86 -3.33 -2.45
N LYS A 91 -22.10 -3.42 -2.97
CA LYS A 91 -22.42 -4.22 -4.16
C LYS A 91 -21.56 -3.77 -5.34
N ALA A 92 -21.54 -2.46 -5.62
CA ALA A 92 -20.80 -1.92 -6.75
C ALA A 92 -19.29 -2.19 -6.66
N ILE A 93 -18.71 -2.04 -5.47
CA ILE A 93 -17.29 -2.34 -5.20
C ILE A 93 -17.02 -3.84 -5.35
N PHE A 94 -17.78 -4.69 -4.65
CA PHE A 94 -17.55 -6.14 -4.57
C PHE A 94 -17.77 -6.86 -5.91
N THR A 95 -18.63 -6.29 -6.78
CA THR A 95 -18.94 -6.83 -8.11
C THR A 95 -18.23 -6.09 -9.25
N TRP A 96 -17.23 -5.27 -8.91
CA TRP A 96 -16.34 -4.56 -9.83
C TRP A 96 -17.05 -3.66 -10.86
N GLN A 97 -18.18 -3.06 -10.48
CA GLN A 97 -18.98 -2.27 -11.41
C GLN A 97 -18.16 -1.11 -12.00
N PRO A 98 -18.28 -0.84 -13.30
CA PRO A 98 -17.48 0.21 -13.96
C PRO A 98 -17.79 1.62 -13.42
N ASP A 99 -18.96 1.81 -12.80
CA ASP A 99 -19.44 3.05 -12.20
C ASP A 99 -19.36 3.05 -10.66
N LEU A 100 -18.49 2.21 -10.07
CA LEU A 100 -18.40 2.08 -8.60
C LEU A 100 -18.20 3.43 -7.88
N PHE A 101 -17.35 4.32 -8.40
CA PHE A 101 -17.09 5.61 -7.76
C PHE A 101 -18.29 6.54 -7.83
N PHE A 102 -18.98 6.55 -8.98
CA PHE A 102 -20.22 7.29 -9.14
C PHE A 102 -21.29 6.75 -8.18
N THR A 103 -21.41 5.44 -8.04
CA THR A 103 -22.35 4.81 -7.11
C THR A 103 -22.03 5.16 -5.65
N CYS A 104 -20.76 5.12 -5.25
CA CYS A 104 -20.35 5.54 -3.92
C CYS A 104 -20.70 7.02 -3.65
N GLU A 105 -20.36 7.92 -4.58
CA GLU A 105 -20.68 9.34 -4.45
C GLU A 105 -22.20 9.57 -4.36
N LYS A 106 -22.98 8.97 -5.26
CA LYS A 106 -24.45 9.06 -5.32
C LYS A 106 -25.12 8.60 -4.03
N THR A 107 -24.62 7.52 -3.42
CA THR A 107 -25.16 6.96 -2.18
C THR A 107 -24.64 7.68 -0.92
N GLY A 108 -23.72 8.63 -1.06
CA GLY A 108 -23.05 9.28 0.06
C GLY A 108 -22.08 8.35 0.80
N TYR A 109 -21.70 7.23 0.20
CA TYR A 109 -20.68 6.34 0.73
C TYR A 109 -19.30 6.96 0.48
N GLY A 110 -18.53 7.16 1.55
CA GLY A 110 -17.19 7.76 1.46
C GLY A 110 -16.31 6.99 0.47
N THR A 111 -15.72 7.71 -0.48
CA THR A 111 -14.75 7.16 -1.44
C THR A 111 -13.33 7.40 -0.93
N HIS A 112 -12.47 6.39 -1.08
CA HIS A 112 -11.06 6.45 -0.73
C HIS A 112 -10.25 6.78 -1.97
N ASN A 113 -9.73 8.00 -2.05
CA ASN A 113 -9.05 8.48 -3.24
C ASN A 113 -7.55 8.15 -3.19
N VAL A 114 -7.19 6.90 -3.48
CA VAL A 114 -5.79 6.43 -3.50
C VAL A 114 -4.91 7.28 -4.42
N TRP A 115 -5.48 7.78 -5.54
CA TRP A 115 -4.78 8.69 -6.46
C TRP A 115 -4.33 9.96 -5.75
N GLU A 116 -5.26 10.69 -5.12
CA GLU A 116 -4.97 11.94 -4.42
C GLU A 116 -4.05 11.72 -3.21
N SER A 117 -4.26 10.64 -2.46
CA SER A 117 -3.38 10.24 -1.34
C SER A 117 -1.93 10.11 -1.80
N CYS A 118 -1.67 9.33 -2.84
CA CYS A 118 -0.31 9.11 -3.34
C CYS A 118 0.31 10.41 -3.87
N TYR A 119 -0.42 11.22 -4.64
CA TYR A 119 0.12 12.50 -5.14
C TYR A 119 0.39 13.51 -4.03
N LYS A 120 -0.37 13.48 -2.93
CA LYS A 120 -0.09 14.32 -1.76
C LYS A 120 1.22 13.93 -1.08
N TYR A 121 1.50 12.63 -0.94
CA TYR A 121 2.78 12.19 -0.39
C TYR A 121 3.94 12.42 -1.36
N ILE A 122 3.73 12.23 -2.68
CA ILE A 122 4.71 12.56 -3.73
C ILE A 122 5.07 14.05 -3.69
N LEU A 123 4.11 14.95 -3.44
CA LEU A 123 4.38 16.37 -3.28
C LEU A 123 5.37 16.63 -2.12
N GLY A 124 5.18 15.97 -0.97
CA GLY A 124 6.11 16.07 0.16
C GLY A 124 7.51 15.55 -0.17
N ALA A 125 7.59 14.41 -0.87
CA ALA A 125 8.86 13.86 -1.33
C ALA A 125 9.57 14.80 -2.33
N ASN A 126 8.83 15.31 -3.31
CA ASN A 126 9.36 16.27 -4.29
C ASN A 126 9.84 17.55 -3.62
N ALA A 127 9.11 18.07 -2.61
CA ALA A 127 9.55 19.26 -1.89
C ALA A 127 10.90 19.01 -1.19
N ALA A 128 11.08 17.85 -0.55
CA ALA A 128 12.37 17.49 0.04
C ALA A 128 13.49 17.43 -1.01
N LEU A 129 13.21 16.88 -2.19
CA LEU A 129 14.18 16.77 -3.29
C LEU A 129 14.52 18.14 -3.91
N ASP A 130 13.53 19.02 -4.08
CA ASP A 130 13.74 20.34 -4.66
C ASP A 130 14.60 21.24 -3.75
N TYR A 131 14.39 21.19 -2.42
CA TYR A 131 15.09 22.04 -1.45
C TYR A 131 16.44 21.47 -0.95
N ILE A 132 16.81 20.22 -1.28
CA ILE A 132 17.98 19.56 -0.70
C ILE A 132 19.30 20.31 -0.93
N HIS A 133 19.40 21.02 -2.06
CA HIS A 133 20.59 21.79 -2.42
C HIS A 133 20.65 23.15 -1.72
N ASP A 134 19.52 23.68 -1.26
CA ASP A 134 19.40 25.01 -0.65
C ASP A 134 19.56 25.00 0.87
N VAL A 135 19.48 23.82 1.51
CA VAL A 135 19.64 23.69 2.96
C VAL A 135 21.11 23.51 3.38
N SER A 136 21.46 23.93 4.59
CA SER A 136 22.76 23.62 5.21
C SER A 136 22.84 22.17 5.74
N GLY A 137 24.04 21.63 5.94
CA GLY A 137 24.25 20.26 6.44
C GLY A 137 25.43 19.57 5.76
N THR A 138 25.87 18.47 6.36
CA THR A 138 26.88 17.58 5.77
C THR A 138 26.32 16.83 4.56
N GLU A 139 27.20 16.36 3.67
CA GLU A 139 26.80 15.53 2.53
C GLU A 139 26.04 14.28 2.98
N ALA A 140 26.52 13.59 4.02
CA ALA A 140 25.85 12.42 4.58
C ALA A 140 24.44 12.71 5.13
N GLU A 141 24.21 13.87 5.76
CA GLU A 141 22.86 14.26 6.19
C GLU A 141 21.94 14.53 5.00
N LYS A 142 22.45 15.16 3.94
CA LYS A 142 21.68 15.43 2.73
C LYS A 142 21.37 14.15 1.96
N ASP A 143 22.36 13.29 1.77
CA ASP A 143 22.22 11.97 1.14
C ASP A 143 21.16 11.14 1.85
N TYR A 144 21.14 11.17 3.20
CA TYR A 144 20.14 10.44 3.98
C TYR A 144 18.70 10.94 3.73
N VAL A 145 18.50 12.25 3.62
CA VAL A 145 17.18 12.82 3.31
C VAL A 145 16.78 12.51 1.87
N GLN A 146 17.71 12.66 0.93
CA GLN A 146 17.48 12.41 -0.49
C GLN A 146 17.13 10.94 -0.75
N ALA A 147 17.85 10.00 -0.13
CA ALA A 147 17.59 8.57 -0.25
C ALA A 147 16.17 8.20 0.23
N GLN A 148 15.74 8.75 1.37
CA GLN A 148 14.39 8.55 1.90
C GLN A 148 13.32 9.14 0.97
N ALA A 149 13.53 10.36 0.47
CA ALA A 149 12.55 11.04 -0.39
C ALA A 149 12.38 10.31 -1.74
N LEU A 150 13.48 9.88 -2.37
CA LEU A 150 13.45 9.07 -3.59
C LEU A 150 12.77 7.72 -3.35
N GLY A 151 13.13 7.02 -2.26
CA GLY A 151 12.51 5.76 -1.87
C GLY A 151 10.99 5.86 -1.72
N LEU A 152 10.51 6.90 -1.05
CA LEU A 152 9.08 7.18 -0.87
C LEU A 152 8.41 7.47 -2.21
N ARG A 153 9.01 8.33 -3.05
CA ARG A 153 8.45 8.68 -4.36
C ARG A 153 8.32 7.46 -5.27
N GLY A 154 9.36 6.63 -5.33
CA GLY A 154 9.32 5.36 -6.05
C GLY A 154 8.22 4.42 -5.54
N PHE A 155 8.08 4.30 -4.21
CA PHE A 155 7.00 3.52 -3.59
C PHE A 155 5.60 4.02 -3.98
N TYR A 156 5.35 5.33 -3.95
CA TYR A 156 4.03 5.87 -4.31
C TYR A 156 3.71 5.74 -5.79
N TYR A 157 4.69 5.92 -6.68
CA TYR A 157 4.47 5.64 -8.10
C TYR A 157 4.21 4.17 -8.36
N TYR A 158 4.88 3.26 -7.64
CA TYR A 158 4.59 1.82 -7.69
C TYR A 158 3.13 1.53 -7.31
N LEU A 159 2.62 2.14 -6.23
CA LEU A 159 1.22 1.99 -5.85
C LEU A 159 0.28 2.53 -6.92
N LEU A 160 0.51 3.77 -7.38
CA LEU A 160 -0.32 4.43 -8.39
C LEU A 160 -0.43 3.62 -9.68
N VAL A 161 0.70 3.19 -10.26
CA VAL A 161 0.68 2.46 -11.53
C VAL A 161 0.03 1.09 -11.40
N ASN A 162 0.11 0.45 -10.22
CA ASN A 162 -0.55 -0.83 -9.98
C ASN A 162 -2.05 -0.71 -9.66
N HIS A 163 -2.53 0.45 -9.22
CA HIS A 163 -3.98 0.68 -9.12
C HIS A 163 -4.58 1.05 -10.49
N PHE A 164 -3.95 1.98 -11.20
CA PHE A 164 -4.57 2.71 -12.31
C PHE A 164 -3.97 2.42 -13.70
N GLY A 165 -2.85 1.71 -13.78
CA GLY A 165 -2.28 1.22 -15.03
C GLY A 165 -2.66 -0.23 -15.33
N ALA A 166 -2.45 -0.67 -16.57
CA ALA A 166 -2.49 -2.10 -16.87
C ALA A 166 -1.29 -2.83 -16.19
N PRO A 167 -1.37 -4.14 -15.94
CA PRO A 167 -0.21 -4.90 -15.44
C PRO A 167 0.97 -4.76 -16.42
N TYR A 168 2.19 -4.55 -15.89
CA TYR A 168 3.37 -4.30 -16.71
C TYR A 168 3.62 -5.41 -17.74
N ASN A 169 3.56 -6.67 -17.29
CA ASN A 169 3.76 -7.86 -18.12
C ASN A 169 2.62 -8.11 -19.14
N TYR A 170 1.47 -7.46 -18.98
CA TYR A 170 0.36 -7.54 -19.92
C TYR A 170 0.42 -6.45 -21.01
N ASN A 171 0.55 -5.18 -20.59
CA ASN A 171 0.63 -4.06 -21.52
C ASN A 171 1.33 -2.84 -20.91
N LYS A 172 2.67 -2.87 -20.89
CA LYS A 172 3.50 -1.75 -20.44
C LYS A 172 3.36 -0.46 -21.27
N ASN A 173 2.84 -0.53 -22.50
CA ASN A 173 2.62 0.65 -23.35
C ASN A 173 1.27 1.34 -23.08
N ALA A 174 0.39 0.73 -22.28
CA ALA A 174 -0.84 1.37 -21.85
C ALA A 174 -0.55 2.62 -21.01
N LEU A 175 -1.53 3.52 -20.91
CA LEU A 175 -1.43 4.66 -20.01
C LEU A 175 -1.33 4.16 -18.54
N GLY A 176 -0.35 4.69 -17.83
CA GLY A 176 -0.13 4.56 -16.39
C GLY A 176 -0.67 5.79 -15.67
N VAL A 177 0.20 6.60 -15.07
CA VAL A 177 -0.18 7.82 -14.33
C VAL A 177 0.76 8.99 -14.70
N PRO A 178 0.38 10.26 -14.50
CA PRO A 178 1.28 11.39 -14.73
C PRO A 178 2.51 11.39 -13.81
N LEU A 179 3.70 11.62 -14.36
CA LEU A 179 4.93 11.75 -13.59
C LEU A 179 5.20 13.20 -13.17
N LYS A 180 4.66 13.59 -12.00
CA LYS A 180 4.96 14.89 -11.36
C LYS A 180 6.20 14.76 -10.47
N LEU A 181 7.36 15.16 -11.00
CA LEU A 181 8.67 14.96 -10.36
C LEU A 181 9.22 16.18 -9.61
N THR A 182 8.45 17.27 -9.55
CA THR A 182 8.80 18.51 -8.83
C THR A 182 7.62 18.97 -7.98
N SER A 183 7.90 19.75 -6.94
CA SER A 183 6.91 20.38 -6.05
C SER A 183 6.40 21.73 -6.58
N ASN A 184 7.12 22.33 -7.55
CA ASN A 184 6.78 23.63 -8.13
C ASN A 184 5.32 23.74 -8.59
N LEU A 185 4.66 24.80 -8.14
CA LEU A 185 3.42 25.31 -8.71
C LEU A 185 3.75 25.88 -10.09
N VAL A 186 3.19 25.27 -11.12
CA VAL A 186 3.37 25.69 -12.52
C VAL A 186 2.09 26.35 -13.03
N SER A 187 2.10 26.95 -14.22
CA SER A 187 0.88 27.52 -14.81
C SER A 187 -0.19 26.44 -15.07
N GLU A 188 -1.46 26.82 -15.16
CA GLU A 188 -2.58 25.87 -15.28
C GLU A 188 -2.43 24.88 -16.46
N ASP A 189 -1.91 25.35 -17.59
CA ASP A 189 -1.59 24.52 -18.76
C ASP A 189 -0.47 23.48 -18.52
N GLN A 190 0.44 23.76 -17.58
CA GLN A 190 1.50 22.86 -17.12
C GLN A 190 1.08 22.02 -15.89
N ILE A 191 0.09 22.46 -15.10
CA ILE A 191 -0.49 21.71 -13.98
C ILE A 191 -1.31 20.53 -14.52
N LEU A 192 -2.06 20.75 -15.60
CA LEU A 192 -2.86 19.70 -16.24
C LEU A 192 -1.94 18.79 -17.05
N MET A 193 -1.43 17.75 -16.40
CA MET A 193 -0.57 16.73 -16.99
C MET A 193 -1.38 15.63 -17.69
N THR A 194 -0.84 15.09 -18.78
CA THR A 194 -1.31 13.83 -19.38
C THR A 194 -0.69 12.63 -18.67
N ARG A 195 -1.26 11.44 -18.86
CA ARG A 195 -0.74 10.21 -18.28
C ARG A 195 0.53 9.77 -19.04
N ASN A 196 1.55 9.35 -18.31
CA ASN A 196 2.68 8.61 -18.88
C ASN A 196 2.28 7.16 -19.13
N THR A 197 3.08 6.41 -19.89
CA THR A 197 2.87 4.97 -20.05
C THR A 197 3.22 4.21 -18.77
N VAL A 198 2.73 2.98 -18.62
CA VAL A 198 3.12 2.08 -17.52
C VAL A 198 4.64 1.86 -17.53
N GLU A 199 5.25 1.68 -18.70
CA GLU A 199 6.70 1.53 -18.84
C GLU A 199 7.47 2.75 -18.32
N GLU A 200 7.10 3.96 -18.74
CA GLU A 200 7.73 5.21 -18.29
C GLU A 200 7.66 5.35 -16.77
N VAL A 201 6.52 4.99 -16.16
CA VAL A 201 6.36 5.05 -14.70
C VAL A 201 7.26 4.03 -14.00
N TYR A 202 7.32 2.79 -14.49
CA TYR A 202 8.24 1.77 -13.95
C TYR A 202 9.71 2.17 -14.10
N THR A 203 10.09 2.78 -15.23
CA THR A 203 11.44 3.32 -15.42
C THR A 203 11.75 4.39 -14.37
N GLN A 204 10.83 5.33 -14.12
CA GLN A 204 11.04 6.36 -13.10
C GLN A 204 11.14 5.78 -11.69
N ILE A 205 10.33 4.77 -11.36
CA ILE A 205 10.40 4.07 -10.08
C ILE A 205 11.80 3.48 -9.89
N LEU A 206 12.32 2.74 -10.89
CA LEU A 206 13.66 2.15 -10.79
C LEU A 206 14.76 3.22 -10.69
N LEU A 207 14.66 4.32 -11.45
CA LEU A 207 15.61 5.44 -11.32
C LEU A 207 15.66 6.02 -9.91
N ASP A 208 14.49 6.23 -9.27
CA ASP A 208 14.42 6.73 -7.91
C ASP A 208 15.01 5.72 -6.91
N LEU A 209 14.69 4.43 -7.04
CA LEU A 209 15.14 3.39 -6.13
C LEU A 209 16.63 3.04 -6.29
N ASP A 210 17.16 3.10 -7.51
CA ASP A 210 18.59 2.89 -7.78
C ASP A 210 19.43 4.01 -7.16
N GLU A 211 18.99 5.26 -7.28
CA GLU A 211 19.69 6.39 -6.66
C GLU A 211 19.53 6.38 -5.13
N ALA A 212 18.36 6.00 -4.61
CA ALA A 212 18.17 5.81 -3.17
C ALA A 212 19.10 4.73 -2.60
N GLU A 213 19.21 3.58 -3.27
CA GLU A 213 20.13 2.49 -2.89
C GLU A 213 21.59 2.98 -2.92
N ARG A 214 22.00 3.67 -3.99
CA ARG A 214 23.36 4.23 -4.12
C ARG A 214 23.69 5.18 -2.97
N LEU A 215 22.77 6.07 -2.62
CA LEU A 215 22.91 7.00 -1.50
C LEU A 215 22.96 6.28 -0.16
N PHE A 216 22.09 5.29 0.10
CA PHE A 216 22.16 4.52 1.33
C PHE A 216 23.51 3.80 1.49
N HIS A 217 24.09 3.27 0.41
CA HIS A 217 25.41 2.64 0.45
C HIS A 217 26.57 3.62 0.75
N SER A 218 26.41 4.93 0.51
CA SER A 218 27.41 5.94 0.90
C SER A 218 27.39 6.23 2.42
N LEU A 219 26.30 5.87 3.10
CA LEU A 219 26.07 6.16 4.51
C LEU A 219 26.60 5.08 5.45
N SER A 220 26.74 5.43 6.73
CA SER A 220 27.08 4.50 7.80
C SER A 220 26.00 3.43 7.98
N LYS A 221 26.39 2.26 8.52
CA LYS A 221 25.48 1.11 8.68
C LYS A 221 24.24 1.43 9.52
N ASP A 222 24.36 2.29 10.53
CA ASP A 222 23.24 2.76 11.35
C ASP A 222 22.27 3.70 10.61
N LYS A 223 22.68 4.26 9.47
CA LYS A 223 21.81 5.06 8.58
C LYS A 223 21.24 4.22 7.44
N GLN A 224 21.82 3.08 7.14
CA GLN A 224 21.24 2.12 6.18
C GLN A 224 20.01 1.43 6.76
N TYR A 225 19.98 1.15 8.07
CA TYR A 225 18.83 0.53 8.73
C TYR A 225 18.71 0.90 10.20
N GLN A 226 17.49 1.22 10.62
CA GLN A 226 17.04 1.29 12.01
C GLN A 226 15.62 0.73 12.12
N PRO A 227 15.26 0.08 13.25
CA PRO A 227 13.91 -0.45 13.47
C PRO A 227 12.93 0.67 13.84
N ASN A 228 12.71 1.60 12.92
CA ASN A 228 11.76 2.68 13.00
C ASN A 228 10.92 2.76 11.71
N TYR A 229 10.02 3.75 11.64
CA TYR A 229 9.10 3.91 10.51
C TYR A 229 9.70 4.66 9.31
N MET A 230 10.99 5.01 9.34
CA MET A 230 11.67 5.65 8.20
C MET A 230 12.04 4.61 7.14
N ILE A 231 12.04 5.02 5.88
CA ILE A 231 12.56 4.21 4.78
C ILE A 231 14.03 3.91 5.05
N ASN A 232 14.41 2.69 4.70
CA ASN A 232 15.73 2.13 4.95
C ASN A 232 16.14 1.25 3.76
N LEU A 233 17.42 0.92 3.68
CA LEU A 233 17.99 0.14 2.58
C LEU A 233 17.30 -1.23 2.37
N PRO A 234 17.05 -2.08 3.40
CA PRO A 234 16.39 -3.36 3.15
C PRO A 234 14.95 -3.22 2.63
N MET A 235 14.25 -2.13 2.96
CA MET A 235 12.95 -1.83 2.36
C MET A 235 13.09 -1.52 0.86
N ILE A 236 14.08 -0.72 0.46
CA ILE A 236 14.37 -0.42 -0.95
C ILE A 236 14.69 -1.70 -1.71
N GLU A 237 15.54 -2.56 -1.16
CA GLU A 237 15.91 -3.84 -1.76
C GLU A 237 14.70 -4.76 -1.93
N LEU A 238 13.85 -4.91 -0.90
CA LEU A 238 12.65 -5.74 -1.01
C LEU A 238 11.63 -5.16 -2.01
N LEU A 239 11.46 -3.84 -2.05
CA LEU A 239 10.61 -3.19 -3.05
C LEU A 239 11.13 -3.41 -4.47
N LYS A 240 12.44 -3.32 -4.70
CA LYS A 240 13.06 -3.65 -6.00
C LYS A 240 12.82 -5.10 -6.38
N SER A 241 13.00 -6.04 -5.46
CA SER A 241 12.65 -7.46 -5.69
C SER A 241 11.20 -7.62 -6.16
N ARG A 242 10.24 -6.96 -5.49
CA ARG A 242 8.82 -6.98 -5.87
C ARG A 242 8.58 -6.36 -7.26
N ILE A 243 9.20 -5.22 -7.56
CA ILE A 243 9.07 -4.55 -8.86
C ILE A 243 9.58 -5.45 -9.98
N PHE A 244 10.76 -6.07 -9.80
CA PHE A 244 11.32 -6.97 -10.79
C PHE A 244 10.46 -8.22 -11.01
N LEU A 245 9.82 -8.78 -9.97
CA LEU A 245 8.81 -9.83 -10.15
C LEU A 245 7.66 -9.38 -11.05
N TYR A 246 7.15 -8.15 -10.85
CA TYR A 246 6.01 -7.64 -11.61
C TYR A 246 6.39 -7.32 -13.06
N MET A 247 7.68 -7.07 -13.31
CA MET A 247 8.26 -6.90 -14.64
C MET A 247 8.65 -8.23 -15.29
N GLU A 248 8.50 -9.36 -14.60
CA GLU A 248 9.02 -10.68 -15.00
C GLU A 248 10.54 -10.71 -15.21
N ASN A 249 11.26 -9.79 -14.56
CA ASN A 249 12.71 -9.82 -14.47
C ASN A 249 13.11 -10.71 -13.29
N TRP A 250 13.05 -12.02 -13.53
CA TRP A 250 13.25 -13.04 -12.51
C TRP A 250 14.68 -13.03 -11.93
N GLU A 251 15.69 -12.72 -12.74
CA GLU A 251 17.09 -12.68 -12.28
C GLU A 251 17.28 -11.60 -11.21
N ASP A 252 16.92 -10.35 -11.51
CA ASP A 252 17.06 -9.26 -10.55
C ASP A 252 16.11 -9.44 -9.36
N ALA A 253 14.90 -9.96 -9.57
CA ALA A 253 13.98 -10.28 -8.48
C ALA A 253 14.61 -11.21 -7.43
N ALA A 254 15.30 -12.27 -7.88
CA ALA A 254 16.00 -13.21 -7.03
C ALA A 254 17.25 -12.60 -6.37
N ILE A 255 17.99 -11.74 -7.08
CA ILE A 255 19.16 -11.04 -6.52
C ILE A 255 18.75 -10.17 -5.33
N TYR A 256 17.76 -9.30 -5.50
CA TYR A 256 17.33 -8.39 -4.44
C TYR A 256 16.64 -9.11 -3.28
N ALA A 257 15.88 -10.18 -3.56
CA ALA A 257 15.33 -11.03 -2.50
C ALA A 257 16.45 -11.65 -1.64
N ASN A 258 17.51 -12.16 -2.28
CA ASN A 258 18.66 -12.73 -1.58
C ASN A 258 19.43 -11.70 -0.75
N LYS A 259 19.58 -10.45 -1.21
CA LYS A 259 20.17 -9.38 -0.38
C LYS A 259 19.40 -9.22 0.93
N VAL A 260 18.07 -9.10 0.85
CA VAL A 260 17.22 -8.95 2.04
C VAL A 260 17.34 -10.12 3.00
N ILE A 261 17.43 -11.35 2.47
CA ILE A 261 17.54 -12.58 3.27
C ILE A 261 18.90 -12.70 3.97
N ASN A 262 19.99 -12.33 3.30
CA ASN A 262 21.35 -12.68 3.74
C ASN A 262 22.14 -11.51 4.36
N ASP A 263 21.87 -10.27 3.95
CA ASP A 263 22.68 -9.10 4.34
C ASP A 263 22.17 -8.41 5.62
N TRP A 264 21.00 -8.84 6.12
CA TRP A 264 20.31 -8.21 7.23
C TRP A 264 19.92 -9.21 8.32
N ASN A 265 19.83 -8.71 9.56
CA ASN A 265 19.52 -9.54 10.73
C ASN A 265 18.02 -9.65 11.00
N PHE A 266 17.23 -10.01 9.99
CA PHE A 266 15.82 -10.39 10.13
C PHE A 266 15.71 -11.91 10.28
N SER A 267 14.62 -12.39 10.87
CA SER A 267 14.37 -13.83 10.94
C SER A 267 12.89 -14.16 10.85
N LEU A 268 12.60 -15.27 10.15
CA LEU A 268 11.24 -15.77 10.00
C LEU A 268 10.65 -16.09 11.39
N VAL A 269 9.44 -15.58 11.64
CA VAL A 269 8.70 -15.88 12.86
C VAL A 269 8.28 -17.34 12.81
N ASP A 270 8.55 -18.10 13.87
CA ASP A 270 8.08 -19.48 13.99
C ASP A 270 6.65 -19.50 14.57
N LEU A 271 5.65 -19.87 13.77
CA LEU A 271 4.26 -19.88 14.23
C LEU A 271 4.02 -20.92 15.34
N ASN A 272 4.88 -21.94 15.46
CA ASN A 272 4.82 -22.91 16.56
C ASN A 272 5.19 -22.27 17.92
N SER A 273 5.89 -21.13 17.90
CA SER A 273 6.26 -20.39 19.11
C SER A 273 5.22 -19.35 19.53
N ILE A 274 4.21 -19.08 18.68
CA ILE A 274 3.17 -18.10 18.98
C ILE A 274 2.07 -18.77 19.80
N PRO A 275 1.78 -18.29 21.03
CA PRO A 275 0.70 -18.85 21.84
C PRO A 275 -0.66 -18.68 21.16
N GLU A 276 -1.65 -19.46 21.56
CA GLU A 276 -3.03 -19.18 21.15
C GLU A 276 -3.50 -17.84 21.71
N ALA A 277 -4.26 -17.09 20.90
CA ALA A 277 -4.96 -15.93 21.39
C ALA A 277 -6.01 -16.38 22.43
N THR A 278 -6.05 -15.67 23.55
CA THR A 278 -7.03 -15.88 24.63
C THR A 278 -7.59 -14.53 25.03
N VAL A 279 -8.73 -14.46 25.71
CA VAL A 279 -9.34 -13.16 26.11
C VAL A 279 -8.34 -12.17 26.73
N THR A 280 -7.31 -12.64 27.43
CA THR A 280 -6.25 -11.81 28.03
C THR A 280 -4.99 -11.66 27.17
N ASN A 281 -4.79 -12.51 26.16
CA ASN A 281 -3.64 -12.49 25.25
C ASN A 281 -4.10 -12.16 23.82
N PRO A 282 -3.83 -10.96 23.30
CA PRO A 282 -4.22 -10.58 21.95
C PRO A 282 -3.54 -11.44 20.87
N TYR A 283 -4.04 -11.34 19.65
CA TYR A 283 -3.37 -11.95 18.50
C TYR A 283 -1.97 -11.36 18.32
N TYR A 284 -1.05 -12.18 17.80
CA TYR A 284 0.31 -11.72 17.53
C TYR A 284 0.29 -10.60 16.49
N ASN A 285 0.96 -9.50 16.80
CA ASN A 285 1.06 -8.34 15.91
C ASN A 285 2.28 -8.48 15.00
N PHE A 286 2.04 -8.92 13.76
CA PHE A 286 3.07 -9.05 12.71
C PHE A 286 3.46 -7.70 12.10
N THR A 287 2.74 -6.62 12.39
CA THR A 287 3.03 -5.25 11.91
C THR A 287 3.60 -4.39 13.03
N SER A 288 4.58 -4.95 13.74
CA SER A 288 5.33 -4.30 14.82
C SER A 288 6.81 -4.61 14.70
N HIS A 289 7.70 -3.66 15.02
CA HIS A 289 9.14 -3.92 15.13
C HIS A 289 9.51 -4.92 16.25
N LYS A 290 8.55 -5.38 17.05
CA LYS A 290 8.73 -6.54 17.94
C LYS A 290 8.73 -7.87 17.17
N SER A 291 8.19 -7.90 15.96
CA SER A 291 8.29 -9.03 15.06
C SER A 291 9.64 -9.03 14.36
N SER A 292 10.29 -10.19 14.33
CA SER A 292 11.62 -10.37 13.73
C SER A 292 11.61 -10.34 12.20
N GLU A 293 10.43 -10.38 11.57
CA GLU A 293 10.28 -10.32 10.12
C GLU A 293 10.16 -8.88 9.59
N VAL A 294 9.82 -7.91 10.43
CA VAL A 294 9.43 -6.56 9.99
C VAL A 294 10.63 -5.73 9.55
N ILE A 295 10.59 -5.29 8.29
CA ILE A 295 11.60 -4.43 7.64
C ILE A 295 11.16 -2.97 7.69
N TRP A 296 9.90 -2.68 7.34
CA TRP A 296 9.33 -1.34 7.33
C TRP A 296 7.82 -1.41 7.60
N LEU A 297 7.29 -0.42 8.32
CA LEU A 297 5.88 -0.33 8.71
C LEU A 297 5.20 0.84 8.02
N TYR A 298 3.97 0.64 7.55
CA TYR A 298 3.18 1.69 6.91
C TYR A 298 1.68 1.37 6.94
N GLY A 299 0.87 2.33 6.49
CA GLY A 299 -0.57 2.18 6.35
C GLY A 299 -1.35 2.16 7.67
N ARG A 300 -2.63 2.49 7.60
CA ARG A 300 -3.53 2.52 8.75
C ARG A 300 -4.46 1.30 8.75
N ILE A 301 -4.90 0.88 9.93
CA ILE A 301 -5.82 -0.28 10.04
C ILE A 301 -7.17 0.03 9.39
N ALA A 302 -7.57 1.30 9.38
CA ALA A 302 -8.76 1.75 8.68
C ALA A 302 -8.70 1.52 7.16
N ASP A 303 -7.52 1.54 6.51
CA ASP A 303 -7.36 1.30 5.06
C ASP A 303 -7.87 -0.09 4.70
N LEU A 304 -7.59 -1.06 5.56
CA LEU A 304 -7.99 -2.44 5.36
C LEU A 304 -9.43 -2.66 5.84
N THR A 305 -9.84 -2.02 6.95
CA THR A 305 -11.12 -2.35 7.62
C THR A 305 -12.33 -1.55 7.17
N VAL A 306 -12.15 -0.41 6.50
CA VAL A 306 -13.22 0.56 6.26
C VAL A 306 -14.41 -0.02 5.50
N HIS A 307 -14.16 -0.88 4.51
CA HIS A 307 -15.18 -1.47 3.66
C HIS A 307 -15.88 -2.70 4.27
N TYR A 308 -15.29 -3.34 5.29
CA TYR A 308 -15.86 -4.55 5.90
C TYR A 308 -17.02 -4.29 6.87
N ASN A 309 -17.31 -3.03 7.18
CA ASN A 309 -18.33 -2.63 8.14
C ASN A 309 -19.78 -2.73 7.62
N GLY A 310 -20.04 -3.55 6.61
CA GLY A 310 -21.41 -3.93 6.28
C GLY A 310 -21.96 -4.80 7.41
N VAL A 311 -23.22 -4.57 7.80
CA VAL A 311 -23.83 -5.24 8.96
C VAL A 311 -25.08 -6.01 8.51
N ASN A 312 -25.02 -7.32 8.67
CA ASN A 312 -26.18 -8.19 8.53
C ASN A 312 -26.87 -8.35 9.89
N VAL A 313 -28.19 -8.39 9.91
CA VAL A 313 -29.01 -8.51 11.11
C VAL A 313 -30.07 -9.59 10.98
N VAL A 314 -30.39 -10.20 12.12
CA VAL A 314 -31.60 -11.01 12.29
C VAL A 314 -32.27 -10.62 13.61
N LYS A 315 -33.60 -10.58 13.61
CA LYS A 315 -34.39 -10.28 14.80
C LYS A 315 -35.07 -11.56 15.29
N THR A 316 -34.77 -11.94 16.53
CA THR A 316 -35.39 -13.09 17.20
C THR A 316 -36.09 -12.60 18.47
N GLY A 317 -37.41 -12.42 18.40
CA GLY A 317 -38.15 -11.74 19.47
C GLY A 317 -37.73 -10.27 19.59
N ASP A 318 -37.30 -9.84 20.76
CA ASP A 318 -36.80 -8.47 21.02
C ASP A 318 -35.29 -8.32 20.84
N VAL A 319 -34.57 -9.39 20.51
CA VAL A 319 -33.10 -9.38 20.33
C VAL A 319 -32.76 -9.19 18.86
N ILE A 320 -31.82 -8.28 18.57
CA ILE A 320 -31.24 -8.05 17.24
C ILE A 320 -29.79 -8.55 17.28
N TYR A 321 -29.48 -9.55 16.47
CA TYR A 321 -28.12 -10.05 16.31
C TYR A 321 -27.44 -9.35 15.13
N TYR A 322 -26.14 -9.15 15.22
CA TYR A 322 -25.33 -8.48 14.19
C TYR A 322 -24.20 -9.38 13.71
N ARG A 323 -23.97 -9.42 12.40
CA ARG A 323 -22.88 -10.14 11.74
C ARG A 323 -22.17 -9.24 10.74
N ALA A 324 -20.89 -9.47 10.53
CA ALA A 324 -20.18 -8.81 9.43
C ALA A 324 -20.75 -9.27 8.08
N ALA A 325 -20.92 -8.35 7.13
CA ALA A 325 -21.45 -8.67 5.81
C ALA A 325 -20.47 -9.48 4.95
N PHE A 326 -19.17 -9.39 5.24
CA PHE A 326 -18.13 -10.10 4.52
C PHE A 326 -17.27 -10.92 5.48
N ASN A 327 -16.80 -12.07 4.98
CA ASN A 327 -15.86 -12.94 5.65
C ASN A 327 -14.75 -13.36 4.67
N ALA A 328 -13.67 -13.94 5.19
CA ALA A 328 -12.67 -14.61 4.37
C ALA A 328 -13.36 -15.70 3.52
N SER A 329 -12.97 -15.81 2.25
CA SER A 329 -13.63 -16.73 1.32
C SER A 329 -13.39 -18.20 1.70
N ASP A 330 -14.38 -19.05 1.44
CA ASP A 330 -14.25 -20.49 1.66
C ASP A 330 -13.09 -21.04 0.82
N ASN A 331 -12.86 -20.47 -0.36
CA ASN A 331 -11.74 -20.84 -1.23
C ASN A 331 -10.38 -20.60 -0.56
N LEU A 332 -10.18 -19.45 0.08
CA LEU A 332 -8.97 -19.18 0.87
C LEU A 332 -8.91 -20.09 2.10
N LEU A 333 -10.00 -20.21 2.85
CA LEU A 333 -10.03 -21.01 4.09
C LEU A 333 -9.80 -22.51 3.86
N ASN A 334 -10.15 -23.02 2.68
CA ASN A 334 -9.94 -24.40 2.26
C ASN A 334 -8.57 -24.66 1.64
N SER A 335 -7.77 -23.61 1.35
CA SER A 335 -6.41 -23.80 0.82
C SER A 335 -5.37 -24.08 1.93
N PHE A 336 -5.69 -23.74 3.18
CA PHE A 336 -4.92 -24.15 4.34
C PHE A 336 -5.14 -25.64 4.63
N GLN A 337 -4.04 -26.41 4.58
CA GLN A 337 -4.05 -27.84 4.83
C GLN A 337 -4.07 -28.14 6.34
N GLN A 338 -4.33 -29.40 6.69
CA GLN A 338 -4.18 -29.86 8.06
C GLN A 338 -2.80 -29.51 8.61
N GLY A 339 -2.76 -28.97 9.83
CA GLY A 339 -1.51 -28.59 10.50
C GLY A 339 -0.92 -27.25 10.08
N ASP A 340 -1.48 -26.58 9.06
CA ASP A 340 -1.09 -25.23 8.67
C ASP A 340 -1.57 -24.21 9.73
N LEU A 341 -0.64 -23.64 10.48
CA LEU A 341 -0.93 -22.73 11.59
C LEU A 341 -1.41 -21.36 11.10
N ARG A 342 -1.21 -21.02 9.82
CA ARG A 342 -1.59 -19.69 9.31
C ARG A 342 -3.09 -19.44 9.40
N LYS A 343 -3.94 -20.47 9.21
CA LYS A 343 -5.39 -20.33 9.33
C LYS A 343 -5.81 -19.80 10.70
N ASP A 344 -5.22 -20.33 11.78
CA ASP A 344 -5.56 -19.96 13.15
C ASP A 344 -4.75 -18.75 13.67
N LYS A 345 -3.54 -18.53 13.14
CA LYS A 345 -2.64 -17.44 13.60
C LYS A 345 -2.76 -16.15 12.81
N TYR A 346 -3.14 -16.22 11.54
CA TYR A 346 -3.28 -15.04 10.68
C TYR A 346 -4.72 -14.56 10.64
N ILE A 347 -5.65 -15.45 10.28
CA ILE A 347 -7.03 -15.08 10.04
C ILE A 347 -7.82 -15.13 11.34
N ILE A 348 -8.51 -14.04 11.65
CA ILE A 348 -9.17 -13.86 12.94
C ILE A 348 -10.56 -14.48 12.91
N LYS A 349 -10.87 -15.36 13.86
CA LYS A 349 -12.22 -15.89 14.05
C LYS A 349 -13.19 -14.78 14.44
N GLU A 350 -14.36 -14.77 13.82
CA GLU A 350 -15.43 -13.83 14.16
C GLU A 350 -15.90 -14.08 15.61
N TYR A 351 -16.13 -12.99 16.34
CA TYR A 351 -16.60 -13.03 17.72
C TYR A 351 -17.97 -12.36 17.84
N ASP A 352 -18.95 -13.12 18.31
CA ASP A 352 -20.27 -12.61 18.67
C ASP A 352 -20.20 -11.96 20.06
N LYS A 353 -20.32 -10.64 20.09
CA LYS A 353 -20.28 -9.85 21.33
C LYS A 353 -21.51 -10.06 22.21
N GLN A 354 -22.67 -10.41 21.65
CA GLN A 354 -23.90 -10.60 22.41
C GLN A 354 -23.88 -11.95 23.13
N GLU A 355 -23.50 -12.99 22.41
CA GLU A 355 -23.41 -14.36 22.92
C GLU A 355 -22.06 -14.65 23.59
N SER A 356 -21.11 -13.71 23.52
CA SER A 356 -19.75 -13.82 24.07
C SER A 356 -18.99 -15.06 23.60
N LYS A 357 -19.13 -15.43 22.32
CA LYS A 357 -18.56 -16.66 21.75
C LYS A 357 -17.92 -16.43 20.38
N PHE A 358 -16.92 -17.25 20.05
CA PHE A 358 -16.41 -17.33 18.68
C PHE A 358 -17.38 -18.10 17.79
N LEU A 359 -17.46 -17.68 16.53
CA LEU A 359 -18.27 -18.30 15.49
C LEU A 359 -17.39 -19.11 14.55
N ASP A 360 -18.02 -19.99 13.77
CA ASP A 360 -17.35 -20.78 12.73
C ASP A 360 -17.25 -19.99 11.41
N SER A 361 -16.68 -18.80 11.51
CA SER A 361 -16.48 -17.85 10.41
C SER A 361 -15.25 -17.00 10.73
N TYR A 362 -14.61 -16.49 9.67
CA TYR A 362 -13.34 -15.79 9.79
C TYR A 362 -13.44 -14.41 9.14
N THR A 363 -12.94 -13.38 9.83
CA THR A 363 -12.95 -12.01 9.32
C THR A 363 -12.02 -11.86 8.11
N PRO A 364 -12.31 -10.92 7.19
CA PRO A 364 -11.50 -10.68 6.00
C PRO A 364 -10.28 -9.78 6.28
N PHE A 365 -9.64 -9.95 7.43
CA PHE A 365 -8.47 -9.18 7.84
C PHE A 365 -7.59 -9.96 8.82
N ALA A 366 -6.31 -9.58 8.92
CA ALA A 366 -5.31 -10.36 9.62
C ALA A 366 -4.11 -9.52 10.09
N LYS A 367 -3.29 -10.11 10.97
CA LYS A 367 -1.86 -9.79 11.22
C LYS A 367 -1.50 -8.46 11.91
N TYR A 368 -2.32 -7.43 11.84
CA TYR A 368 -2.06 -6.18 12.57
C TYR A 368 -2.51 -6.25 14.03
N ASN A 369 -2.42 -5.15 14.77
CA ASN A 369 -2.79 -5.13 16.19
C ASN A 369 -4.30 -5.37 16.39
N ILE A 370 -4.64 -6.56 16.91
CA ILE A 370 -6.01 -7.04 17.07
C ILE A 370 -6.17 -7.64 18.47
N SER A 371 -7.25 -7.26 19.15
CA SER A 371 -7.59 -7.82 20.46
C SER A 371 -7.94 -9.31 20.36
N ALA A 372 -7.91 -10.00 21.49
CA ALA A 372 -8.26 -11.41 21.55
C ALA A 372 -9.65 -11.76 20.99
N ILE A 373 -10.59 -10.81 21.03
CA ILE A 373 -11.95 -10.96 20.52
C ILE A 373 -12.13 -10.38 19.12
N GLY A 374 -11.03 -10.22 18.38
CA GLY A 374 -11.04 -9.81 16.98
C GLY A 374 -11.35 -8.33 16.74
N ALA A 375 -11.20 -7.47 17.75
CA ALA A 375 -11.37 -6.04 17.59
C ALA A 375 -10.05 -5.37 17.17
N PRO A 376 -9.98 -4.70 16.00
CA PRO A 376 -8.79 -3.95 15.59
C PRO A 376 -8.45 -2.80 16.55
N ASN A 377 -7.16 -2.55 16.78
CA ASN A 377 -6.67 -1.43 17.60
C ASN A 377 -5.89 -0.42 16.73
N GLY A 378 -6.65 0.45 16.05
CA GLY A 378 -6.18 1.20 14.87
C GLY A 378 -5.37 2.47 15.12
N ASP A 379 -5.64 3.22 16.18
CA ASP A 379 -5.23 4.63 16.22
C ASP A 379 -3.71 4.81 16.34
N GLU A 380 -2.97 3.86 16.90
CA GLU A 380 -1.52 4.01 17.14
C GLU A 380 -0.67 2.92 16.48
N ASN A 381 -1.29 2.08 15.65
CA ASN A 381 -0.63 0.90 15.09
C ASN A 381 -0.72 0.88 13.56
N PHE A 382 0.40 0.56 12.93
CA PHE A 382 0.46 0.33 11.49
C PHE A 382 -0.27 -0.97 11.11
N ALA A 383 -0.85 -0.98 9.92
CA ALA A 383 -1.61 -2.12 9.41
C ALA A 383 -0.82 -3.03 8.46
N LEU A 384 0.26 -2.50 7.90
CA LEU A 384 1.01 -3.15 6.84
C LEU A 384 2.50 -3.12 7.17
N ALA A 385 3.20 -4.12 6.65
CA ALA A 385 4.63 -4.22 6.81
C ALA A 385 5.26 -4.79 5.53
N PHE A 386 6.48 -4.34 5.23
CA PHE A 386 7.41 -5.13 4.43
C PHE A 386 8.01 -6.18 5.35
N ARG A 387 7.88 -7.45 5.00
CA ARG A 387 8.30 -8.57 5.84
C ARG A 387 9.29 -9.48 5.12
N LEU A 388 10.20 -10.08 5.88
CA LEU A 388 11.17 -11.06 5.38
C LEU A 388 10.50 -12.23 4.63
N SER A 389 9.31 -12.66 5.05
CA SER A 389 8.56 -13.73 4.38
C SER A 389 8.27 -13.42 2.91
N GLU A 390 8.05 -12.15 2.57
CA GLU A 390 7.91 -11.74 1.16
C GLU A 390 9.21 -11.96 0.38
N ALA A 391 10.38 -11.66 0.97
CA ALA A 391 11.66 -11.90 0.30
C ALA A 391 11.84 -13.39 -0.04
N TYR A 392 11.51 -14.30 0.88
CA TYR A 392 11.55 -15.74 0.62
C TYR A 392 10.59 -16.17 -0.49
N LEU A 393 9.37 -15.63 -0.51
CA LEU A 393 8.40 -15.90 -1.56
C LEU A 393 8.84 -15.34 -2.91
N ASN A 394 9.42 -14.14 -2.93
CA ASN A 394 9.94 -13.54 -4.14
C ASN A 394 11.12 -14.34 -4.70
N LEU A 395 12.04 -14.77 -3.84
CA LEU A 395 13.14 -15.65 -4.22
C LEU A 395 12.62 -16.97 -4.79
N ALA A 396 11.65 -17.60 -4.11
CA ALA A 396 11.09 -18.87 -4.53
C ALA A 396 10.46 -18.77 -5.92
N GLU A 397 9.59 -17.79 -6.12
CA GLU A 397 8.89 -17.58 -7.39
C GLU A 397 9.84 -17.26 -8.53
N ALA A 398 10.74 -16.28 -8.33
CA ALA A 398 11.73 -15.88 -9.32
C ALA A 398 12.65 -17.06 -9.71
N SER A 399 13.09 -17.84 -8.71
CA SER A 399 13.95 -19.00 -8.95
C SER A 399 13.22 -20.11 -9.73
N ALA A 400 11.94 -20.34 -9.44
CA ALA A 400 11.14 -21.32 -10.18
C ALA A 400 10.99 -20.92 -11.65
N HIS A 401 10.71 -19.64 -11.94
CA HIS A 401 10.66 -19.12 -13.31
C HIS A 401 12.03 -19.16 -14.01
N ASN A 402 13.13 -18.96 -13.28
CA ASN A 402 14.50 -19.09 -13.78
C ASN A 402 14.99 -20.55 -13.91
N LYS A 403 14.12 -21.55 -13.69
CA LYS A 403 14.48 -22.98 -13.71
C LYS A 403 15.55 -23.36 -12.68
N ALA A 404 15.73 -22.54 -11.65
CA ALA A 404 16.55 -22.80 -10.48
C ALA A 404 15.71 -23.48 -9.38
N GLU A 405 15.11 -24.62 -9.71
CA GLU A 405 14.09 -25.28 -8.89
C GLU A 405 14.59 -25.69 -7.50
N GLY A 406 15.88 -26.05 -7.37
CA GLY A 406 16.49 -26.33 -6.07
C GLY A 406 16.47 -25.13 -5.14
N VAL A 407 16.81 -23.94 -5.66
CA VAL A 407 16.79 -22.68 -4.89
C VAL A 407 15.34 -22.32 -4.53
N ALA A 408 14.40 -22.53 -5.45
CA ALA A 408 12.98 -22.28 -5.20
C ALA A 408 12.44 -23.16 -4.06
N LEU A 409 12.75 -24.46 -4.09
CA LEU A 409 12.35 -25.42 -3.07
C LEU A 409 13.01 -25.14 -1.71
N GLU A 410 14.28 -24.72 -1.70
CA GLU A 410 14.97 -24.32 -0.45
C GLU A 410 14.33 -23.08 0.19
N ALA A 411 14.05 -22.05 -0.61
CA ALA A 411 13.42 -20.83 -0.14
C ALA A 411 12.02 -21.10 0.43
N ILE A 412 11.19 -21.88 -0.27
CA ILE A 412 9.85 -22.20 0.24
C ILE A 412 9.90 -23.14 1.45
N ARG A 413 10.84 -24.10 1.50
CA ARG A 413 11.04 -24.99 2.66
C ARG A 413 11.37 -24.18 3.92
N ALA A 414 12.26 -23.20 3.81
CA ALA A 414 12.64 -22.33 4.92
C ALA A 414 11.44 -21.61 5.55
N LEU A 415 10.46 -21.22 4.73
CA LEU A 415 9.19 -20.65 5.19
C LEU A 415 8.27 -21.72 5.81
N LEU A 416 7.97 -22.80 5.07
CA LEU A 416 6.90 -23.72 5.45
C LEU A 416 7.18 -24.52 6.73
N VAL A 417 8.44 -24.83 7.02
CA VAL A 417 8.82 -25.49 8.29
C VAL A 417 8.44 -24.65 9.52
N LYS A 418 8.25 -23.34 9.35
CA LYS A 418 7.82 -22.38 10.38
C LYS A 418 6.31 -22.11 10.38
N ARG A 419 5.57 -22.63 9.39
CA ARG A 419 4.13 -22.41 9.23
C ARG A 419 3.29 -23.62 9.59
N TYR A 420 3.86 -24.82 9.51
CA TYR A 420 3.17 -26.06 9.84
C TYR A 420 3.56 -26.58 11.23
N LYS A 421 2.63 -27.29 11.86
CA LYS A 421 2.93 -28.16 13.01
C LYS A 421 3.94 -29.22 12.56
N PRO A 422 5.01 -29.50 13.33
CA PRO A 422 6.06 -30.44 12.93
C PRO A 422 5.56 -31.84 12.53
N VAL A 423 4.50 -32.32 13.18
CA VAL A 423 3.91 -33.65 12.93
C VAL A 423 3.10 -33.72 11.64
N ASP A 424 2.60 -32.58 11.15
CA ASP A 424 1.77 -32.46 9.96
C ASP A 424 2.56 -31.89 8.78
N TYR A 425 3.81 -31.44 9.00
CA TYR A 425 4.65 -30.85 7.95
C TYR A 425 5.08 -31.92 6.95
N ILE A 426 4.71 -31.71 5.69
CA ILE A 426 5.15 -32.51 4.56
C ILE A 426 6.06 -31.63 3.70
N GLU A 427 7.30 -32.07 3.54
CA GLU A 427 8.26 -31.34 2.73
C GLU A 427 7.85 -31.37 1.24
N PRO A 428 7.73 -30.20 0.57
CA PRO A 428 7.44 -30.16 -0.86
C PRO A 428 8.57 -30.85 -1.64
N SER A 429 8.22 -31.87 -2.41
CA SER A 429 9.19 -32.63 -3.21
C SER A 429 8.58 -33.04 -4.55
N GLY A 430 9.42 -33.19 -5.58
CA GLY A 430 9.01 -33.61 -6.92
C GLY A 430 8.21 -32.58 -7.73
N LEU A 431 8.06 -31.35 -7.24
CA LEU A 431 7.43 -30.24 -7.96
C LEU A 431 8.44 -29.60 -8.93
N THR A 432 8.04 -29.42 -10.18
CA THR A 432 8.86 -28.82 -11.25
C THR A 432 8.00 -27.95 -12.17
N GLY A 433 8.60 -27.05 -12.92
CA GLY A 433 7.94 -26.18 -13.90
C GLY A 433 6.67 -25.49 -13.36
N ASP A 434 5.59 -25.52 -14.13
CA ASP A 434 4.32 -24.86 -13.79
C ASP A 434 3.70 -25.36 -12.48
N ALA A 435 3.93 -26.63 -12.12
CA ALA A 435 3.41 -27.19 -10.86
C ALA A 435 4.12 -26.59 -9.65
N LEU A 436 5.43 -26.33 -9.74
CA LEU A 436 6.19 -25.64 -8.70
C LEU A 436 5.77 -24.17 -8.60
N ILE A 437 5.60 -23.50 -9.75
CA ILE A 437 5.15 -22.11 -9.80
C ILE A 437 3.77 -21.98 -9.14
N ALA A 438 2.79 -22.79 -9.55
CA ALA A 438 1.44 -22.75 -8.98
C ALA A 438 1.44 -23.04 -7.46
N PHE A 439 2.28 -23.97 -7.00
CA PHE A 439 2.45 -24.24 -5.59
C PHE A 439 2.98 -23.01 -4.83
N ILE A 440 4.01 -22.34 -5.34
CA ILE A 440 4.58 -21.14 -4.71
C ILE A 440 3.57 -19.99 -4.71
N GLN A 441 2.79 -19.82 -5.78
CA GLN A 441 1.77 -18.79 -5.86
C GLN A 441 0.65 -18.99 -4.82
N GLU A 442 0.27 -20.24 -4.54
CA GLU A 442 -0.70 -20.56 -3.49
C GLU A 442 -0.10 -20.35 -2.09
N GLU A 443 1.17 -20.70 -1.88
CA GLU A 443 1.85 -20.40 -0.61
C GLU A 443 2.01 -18.89 -0.40
N ARG A 444 2.26 -18.12 -1.45
CA ARG A 444 2.30 -16.65 -1.41
C ARG A 444 0.94 -16.08 -1.00
N ARG A 445 -0.16 -16.58 -1.56
CA ARG A 445 -1.52 -16.19 -1.17
C ARG A 445 -1.77 -16.46 0.31
N LYS A 446 -1.45 -17.66 0.81
CA LYS A 446 -1.64 -18.02 2.23
C LYS A 446 -0.78 -17.20 3.18
N GLU A 447 0.47 -16.92 2.81
CA GLU A 447 1.38 -16.14 3.64
C GLU A 447 1.03 -14.65 3.65
N LEU A 448 0.57 -14.09 2.53
CA LEU A 448 0.33 -12.65 2.34
C LEU A 448 -1.16 -12.25 2.32
N CYS A 449 -2.06 -13.15 2.72
CA CYS A 449 -3.50 -12.86 2.79
C CYS A 449 -3.78 -11.62 3.65
N PHE A 450 -4.64 -10.74 3.16
CA PHE A 450 -5.04 -9.47 3.79
C PHE A 450 -3.91 -8.48 4.09
N GLU A 451 -2.79 -8.56 3.35
CA GLU A 451 -1.70 -7.58 3.38
C GLU A 451 -1.65 -6.72 2.10
N GLY A 452 -2.73 -6.73 1.29
CA GLY A 452 -2.83 -5.92 0.08
C GLY A 452 -2.06 -6.45 -1.14
N HIS A 453 -1.70 -7.73 -1.15
CA HIS A 453 -0.95 -8.36 -2.25
C HIS A 453 -1.85 -9.06 -3.28
N ARG A 454 -2.93 -9.73 -2.84
CA ARG A 454 -3.65 -10.70 -3.68
C ARG A 454 -4.18 -10.11 -4.98
N TRP A 455 -4.76 -8.91 -4.95
CA TRP A 455 -5.28 -8.27 -6.15
C TRP A 455 -4.18 -7.99 -7.18
N PHE A 456 -3.02 -7.51 -6.74
CA PHE A 456 -1.89 -7.28 -7.63
C PHE A 456 -1.28 -8.58 -8.14
N ASP A 457 -1.26 -9.64 -7.31
CA ASP A 457 -0.86 -10.97 -7.75
C ASP A 457 -1.81 -11.52 -8.83
N LEU A 458 -3.13 -11.42 -8.65
CA LEU A 458 -4.11 -11.80 -9.69
C LEU A 458 -3.89 -11.02 -11.00
N ARG A 459 -3.58 -9.72 -10.89
CA ARG A 459 -3.31 -8.85 -12.04
C ARG A 459 -2.09 -9.30 -12.84
N ARG A 460 -0.99 -9.68 -12.18
CA ARG A 460 0.24 -10.14 -12.85
C ARG A 460 0.20 -11.62 -13.24
N TYR A 461 -0.60 -12.45 -12.58
CA TYR A 461 -0.80 -13.87 -12.94
C TYR A 461 -1.74 -14.09 -14.13
N GLY A 462 -1.78 -13.13 -15.06
CA GLY A 462 -2.58 -13.25 -16.28
C GLY A 462 -4.07 -13.00 -16.07
N MET A 463 -4.47 -12.25 -15.04
CA MET A 463 -5.85 -11.77 -14.85
C MET A 463 -6.90 -12.90 -14.99
N PRO A 464 -6.88 -13.91 -14.09
CA PRO A 464 -7.70 -15.12 -14.22
C PRO A 464 -9.20 -14.85 -14.06
N GLN A 465 -10.06 -15.72 -14.61
CA GLN A 465 -11.50 -15.60 -14.36
C GLN A 465 -11.86 -16.10 -12.95
N PHE A 466 -12.75 -15.38 -12.24
CA PHE A 466 -13.43 -15.91 -11.06
C PHE A 466 -14.78 -15.24 -10.82
N SER A 467 -15.62 -15.87 -10.01
CA SER A 467 -16.99 -15.46 -9.75
C SER A 467 -17.25 -15.26 -8.26
N ARG A 468 -18.20 -14.39 -7.94
CA ARG A 468 -18.65 -14.08 -6.59
C ARG A 468 -20.17 -14.02 -6.54
N GLU A 469 -20.71 -14.45 -5.42
CA GLU A 469 -22.14 -14.37 -5.14
C GLU A 469 -22.44 -13.06 -4.40
N TRP A 470 -23.42 -12.32 -4.90
CA TRP A 470 -24.05 -11.23 -4.16
C TRP A 470 -25.54 -11.53 -4.04
N GLN A 471 -25.98 -11.91 -2.84
CA GLN A 471 -27.32 -12.46 -2.62
C GLN A 471 -27.57 -13.64 -3.57
N ASP A 472 -28.64 -13.61 -4.36
CA ASP A 472 -29.01 -14.71 -5.26
C ASP A 472 -28.32 -14.67 -6.64
N ASN A 473 -27.47 -13.67 -6.90
CA ASN A 473 -26.88 -13.42 -8.22
C ASN A 473 -25.38 -13.70 -8.25
N ILE A 474 -24.90 -14.18 -9.41
CA ILE A 474 -23.49 -14.54 -9.62
C ILE A 474 -22.82 -13.52 -10.55
N TYR A 475 -21.82 -12.81 -10.01
CA TYR A 475 -21.02 -11.85 -10.75
C TYR A 475 -19.68 -12.46 -11.13
N THR A 476 -19.32 -12.37 -12.41
CA THR A 476 -18.07 -12.95 -12.93
C THR A 476 -17.12 -11.88 -13.43
N LEU A 477 -15.91 -11.86 -12.89
CA LEU A 477 -14.78 -11.15 -13.46
C LEU A 477 -14.12 -12.07 -14.49
N ARG A 478 -14.18 -11.70 -15.77
CA ARG A 478 -13.69 -12.56 -16.87
C ARG A 478 -12.16 -12.55 -16.95
N HIS A 479 -11.60 -13.52 -17.67
CA HIS A 479 -10.18 -13.50 -17.98
C HIS A 479 -9.82 -12.23 -18.79
N ASN A 480 -8.74 -11.54 -18.41
CA ASN A 480 -8.30 -10.24 -18.97
C ASN A 480 -9.38 -9.13 -18.93
N ASP A 481 -10.31 -9.19 -17.97
CA ASP A 481 -11.35 -8.17 -17.82
C ASP A 481 -10.75 -6.79 -17.49
N LYS A 482 -11.32 -5.74 -18.07
CA LYS A 482 -10.86 -4.36 -17.86
C LYS A 482 -10.97 -3.89 -16.40
N SER A 483 -11.88 -4.48 -15.62
CA SER A 483 -12.02 -4.21 -14.18
C SER A 483 -10.79 -4.61 -13.35
N TYR A 484 -9.82 -5.32 -13.91
CA TYR A 484 -8.50 -5.51 -13.28
C TYR A 484 -7.69 -4.21 -13.17
N THR A 485 -8.08 -3.17 -13.89
CA THR A 485 -7.51 -1.83 -13.76
C THR A 485 -8.56 -0.91 -13.16
N MET A 486 -8.22 -0.23 -12.07
CA MET A 486 -9.17 0.64 -11.39
C MET A 486 -9.54 1.84 -12.28
N PRO A 487 -10.83 2.25 -12.34
CA PRO A 487 -11.18 3.52 -12.95
C PRO A 487 -10.47 4.67 -12.22
N ILE A 488 -10.15 5.74 -12.94
CA ILE A 488 -9.70 6.99 -12.33
C ILE A 488 -10.92 7.63 -11.65
N PRO A 489 -10.83 8.07 -10.38
CA PRO A 489 -11.95 8.71 -9.70
C PRO A 489 -12.46 9.94 -10.45
N GLU A 490 -13.79 10.12 -10.51
CA GLU A 490 -14.41 11.21 -11.28
C GLU A 490 -13.98 12.60 -10.79
N GLU A 491 -13.73 12.77 -9.49
CA GLU A 491 -13.21 14.03 -8.96
C GLU A 491 -11.84 14.39 -9.56
N VAL A 492 -10.98 13.39 -9.79
CA VAL A 492 -9.66 13.57 -10.40
C VAL A 492 -9.79 13.99 -11.86
N LEU A 493 -10.66 13.33 -12.63
CA LEU A 493 -10.97 13.70 -14.02
C LEU A 493 -11.64 15.08 -14.12
N ARG A 494 -12.41 15.48 -13.10
CA ARG A 494 -13.00 16.82 -13.02
C ARG A 494 -11.94 17.90 -12.76
N LYS A 495 -10.97 17.62 -11.88
CA LYS A 495 -9.83 18.51 -11.57
C LYS A 495 -8.83 18.60 -12.73
N ASN A 496 -8.59 17.51 -13.48
CA ASN A 496 -7.69 17.50 -14.63
C ASN A 496 -8.35 16.92 -15.90
N LYS A 497 -8.81 17.83 -16.77
CA LYS A 497 -9.52 17.50 -18.02
C LYS A 497 -8.64 16.94 -19.14
N LYS A 498 -7.32 16.92 -18.98
CA LYS A 498 -6.39 16.25 -19.91
C LYS A 498 -6.18 14.77 -19.57
N LEU A 499 -6.70 14.29 -18.43
CA LEU A 499 -6.62 12.87 -18.09
C LEU A 499 -7.62 12.07 -18.91
N GLU A 500 -7.13 10.96 -19.46
CA GLU A 500 -7.94 9.97 -20.13
C GLU A 500 -8.31 8.85 -19.15
N GLN A 501 -9.61 8.56 -19.07
CA GLN A 501 -10.14 7.45 -18.28
C GLN A 501 -9.60 6.11 -18.81
N ASN A 502 -9.41 5.15 -17.91
CA ASN A 502 -9.11 3.77 -18.28
C ASN A 502 -10.27 3.16 -19.10
N PRO A 503 -9.98 2.21 -20.01
CA PRO A 503 -11.03 1.43 -20.64
C PRO A 503 -11.90 0.76 -19.57
N LEU A 504 -13.20 1.03 -19.56
CA LEU A 504 -14.12 0.45 -18.58
C LEU A 504 -14.68 -0.89 -19.09
N ALA A 505 -14.93 -1.81 -18.16
CA ALA A 505 -15.71 -3.02 -18.41
C ALA A 505 -17.18 -2.66 -18.68
N PRO A 506 -17.95 -3.52 -19.38
CA PRO A 506 -19.40 -3.36 -19.41
C PRO A 506 -19.99 -3.49 -17.99
N GLN A 507 -21.16 -2.92 -17.77
CA GLN A 507 -21.92 -3.14 -16.55
C GLN A 507 -22.18 -4.64 -16.38
N ARG A 508 -21.98 -5.16 -15.17
CA ARG A 508 -22.28 -6.57 -14.88
C ARG A 508 -23.73 -6.64 -14.42
N GLU A 509 -24.56 -7.19 -15.28
CA GLU A 509 -25.97 -7.51 -15.00
C GLU A 509 -26.08 -8.89 -14.31
N ASP A 510 -27.20 -9.07 -13.60
CA ASP A 510 -27.56 -10.27 -12.82
C ASP A 510 -27.76 -11.53 -13.68
#